data_AF-E3ML75-F1
#
_entry.id   AF-E3ML75-F1
#
_cell.length_a   1.000
_cell.length_b   1.000
_cell.length_c   1.000
_cell.angle_alpha   90.00
_cell.angle_beta   90.00
_cell.angle_gamma   90.00
#
_symmetry.space_group_name_H-M   'P 1'
#
loop_
_entity.id
_entity.type
_entity.pdbx_description
1 polymer ?
#
loop_
_entity_poly.entity_id
_entity_poly.type
_entity_poly.pdbx_seq_one_letter_code
_entity_poly.pdbx_strand_id
1 'polypeptide(L)'
;MANEMRMFLMTKQGKEIQEKQERKTELLNDPRAFYQDHFVSIRPDCLVIKKYFIPSLLAFEIPWEKIESMTYIPQNVEEKIPGRGLDGEGRWWATDVLRPHERELHLYNVRIEARDVEPPKSGFTVIYIDQFLKACRHLLPYSCKLSGCVWSE
;
A
#
# COMPACT_ATOMS: atom_id res chain seq x y z
N MET A 1 35.01 -11.43 -3.88
CA MET A 1 33.73 -10.89 -3.38
C MET A 1 33.67 -9.35 -3.35
N ALA A 2 34.36 -8.62 -2.48
CA ALA A 2 34.20 -7.15 -2.39
C ALA A 2 34.57 -6.37 -3.68
N ASN A 3 35.61 -6.82 -4.40
CA ASN A 3 36.06 -6.20 -5.65
C ASN A 3 35.12 -6.49 -6.84
N GLU A 4 34.56 -7.70 -6.90
CA GLU A 4 33.61 -8.09 -7.97
C GLU A 4 32.28 -7.35 -7.82
N MET A 5 31.83 -7.13 -6.59
CA MET A 5 30.60 -6.39 -6.29
C MET A 5 30.73 -4.90 -6.66
N ARG A 6 31.91 -4.29 -6.42
CA ARG A 6 32.21 -2.92 -6.88
C ARG A 6 32.22 -2.80 -8.39
N MET A 7 32.82 -3.75 -9.09
CA MET A 7 32.87 -3.78 -10.55
C MET A 7 31.47 -3.94 -11.16
N PHE A 8 30.61 -4.77 -10.55
CA PHE A 8 29.22 -4.96 -10.97
C PHE A 8 28.39 -3.68 -10.82
N LEU A 9 28.50 -2.97 -9.69
CA LEU A 9 27.80 -1.70 -9.43
C LEU A 9 28.21 -0.55 -10.37
N MET A 10 29.38 -0.63 -11.03
CA MET A 10 29.80 0.35 -12.03
C MET A 10 29.19 0.09 -13.43
N THR A 11 28.60 -1.08 -13.67
CA THR A 11 27.91 -1.39 -14.92
C THR A 11 26.53 -0.69 -14.98
N LYS A 12 25.99 -0.50 -16.18
CA LYS A 12 24.66 0.10 -16.38
C LYS A 12 23.55 -0.69 -15.65
N GLN A 13 23.61 -2.03 -15.68
CA GLN A 13 22.70 -2.90 -14.94
C GLN A 13 22.88 -2.80 -13.42
N GLY A 14 24.13 -2.69 -12.94
CA GLY A 14 24.40 -2.52 -11.51
C GLY A 14 23.85 -1.19 -10.96
N LYS A 15 24.02 -0.10 -11.71
CA LYS A 15 23.43 1.21 -11.37
C LYS A 15 21.91 1.18 -11.38
N GLU A 16 21.28 0.56 -12.37
CA GLU A 16 19.81 0.42 -12.41
C GLU A 16 19.26 -0.41 -11.24
N ILE A 17 19.98 -1.46 -10.81
CA ILE A 17 19.61 -2.25 -9.63
C ILE A 17 19.80 -1.41 -8.36
N GLN A 18 20.88 -0.64 -8.25
CA GLN A 18 21.14 0.23 -7.12
C GLN A 18 20.10 1.34 -7.01
N GLU A 19 19.77 2.05 -8.09
CA GLU A 19 18.72 3.08 -8.13
C GLU A 19 17.34 2.49 -7.77
N LYS A 20 17.04 1.27 -8.23
CA LYS A 20 15.81 0.55 -7.83
C LYS A 20 15.82 0.19 -6.34
N GLN A 21 16.95 -0.21 -5.79
CA GLN A 21 17.09 -0.49 -4.35
C GLN A 21 17.03 0.79 -3.51
N GLU A 22 17.61 1.89 -3.96
CA GLU A 22 17.57 3.20 -3.31
C GLU A 22 16.13 3.74 -3.30
N ARG A 23 15.43 3.74 -4.44
CA ARG A 23 13.99 4.07 -4.50
C ARG A 23 13.14 3.18 -3.59
N LYS A 24 13.44 1.88 -3.55
CA LYS A 24 12.72 0.95 -2.65
C LYS A 24 12.96 1.28 -1.18
N THR A 25 14.18 1.68 -0.82
CA THR A 25 14.54 2.10 0.54
C THR A 25 13.89 3.43 0.92
N GLU A 26 13.88 4.41 0.02
CA GLU A 26 13.22 5.71 0.22
C GLU A 26 11.70 5.56 0.41
N LEU A 27 11.06 4.67 -0.37
CA LEU A 27 9.62 4.41 -0.22
C LEU A 27 9.29 3.60 1.04
N LEU A 28 10.26 2.88 1.62
CA LEU A 28 10.09 2.16 2.88
C LEU A 28 10.23 3.07 4.10
N ASN A 29 11.03 4.12 4.01
CA ASN A 29 11.29 5.12 5.04
C ASN A 29 11.08 6.52 4.46
N ASP A 30 9.81 6.86 4.25
CA ASP A 30 9.47 8.07 3.51
C ASP A 30 9.48 9.26 4.47
N PRO A 31 10.45 10.19 4.37
CA PRO A 31 10.59 11.28 5.33
C PRO A 31 9.43 12.29 5.26
N ARG A 32 8.60 12.22 4.21
CA ARG A 32 7.41 13.06 4.05
C ARG A 32 6.16 12.41 4.63
N ALA A 33 6.22 11.12 4.95
CA ALA A 33 5.08 10.39 5.49
C ALA A 33 4.97 10.63 7.00
N PHE A 34 3.78 10.99 7.46
CA PHE A 34 3.50 11.13 8.90
C PHE A 34 2.84 9.89 9.50
N TYR A 35 2.40 8.96 8.65
CA TYR A 35 2.11 7.58 9.02
C TYR A 35 2.71 6.64 7.99
N GLN A 36 3.32 5.56 8.47
CA GLN A 36 3.97 4.59 7.62
C GLN A 36 3.92 3.21 8.26
N ASP A 37 3.46 2.22 7.50
CA ASP A 37 3.58 0.81 7.86
C ASP A 37 4.24 0.00 6.73
N HIS A 38 4.16 -1.33 6.83
CA HIS A 38 4.79 -2.25 5.89
C HIS A 38 4.19 -2.18 4.47
N PHE A 39 2.94 -1.74 4.33
CA PHE A 39 2.16 -1.79 3.10
C PHE A 39 1.78 -0.41 2.58
N VAL A 40 1.68 0.60 3.46
CA VAL A 40 1.18 1.92 3.10
C VAL A 40 2.00 3.05 3.72
N SER A 41 1.94 4.22 3.10
CA SER A 41 2.42 5.50 3.64
C SER A 41 1.43 6.60 3.36
N ILE A 42 1.28 7.50 4.31
CA ILE A 42 0.37 8.64 4.24
C ILE A 42 1.24 9.89 4.18
N ARG A 43 1.21 10.56 3.03
CA ARG A 43 1.82 11.87 2.81
C ARG A 43 0.74 12.96 2.82
N PRO A 44 1.11 14.24 2.99
CA PRO A 44 0.15 15.34 2.92
C PRO A 44 -0.60 15.44 1.58
N ASP A 45 0.05 15.05 0.48
CA ASP A 45 -0.46 15.16 -0.89
C ASP A 45 -1.10 13.87 -1.40
N CYS A 46 -0.64 12.70 -0.95
CA CYS A 46 -1.18 11.43 -1.44
C CYS A 46 -1.11 10.28 -0.43
N LEU A 47 -1.91 9.25 -0.72
CA LEU A 47 -1.79 7.92 -0.15
C LEU A 47 -0.87 7.07 -1.02
N VAL A 48 0.16 6.47 -0.42
CA VAL A 48 1.14 5.65 -1.13
C VAL A 48 0.99 4.19 -0.73
N ILE A 49 0.61 3.32 -1.66
CA ILE A 49 0.52 1.88 -1.46
C ILE A 49 1.82 1.23 -1.97
N LYS A 50 2.66 0.71 -1.06
CA LYS A 50 4.07 0.40 -1.32
C LYS A 50 4.35 -0.85 -2.16
N LYS A 51 3.39 -1.78 -2.31
CA LYS A 51 3.65 -3.11 -2.88
C LYS A 51 2.61 -3.55 -3.92
N TYR A 52 2.54 -2.89 -5.07
CA TYR A 52 1.76 -3.37 -6.23
C TYR A 52 2.61 -4.23 -7.17
N PHE A 53 2.13 -5.38 -7.62
CA PHE A 53 2.65 -6.11 -8.80
C PHE A 53 1.45 -6.29 -9.73
N ILE A 54 1.35 -5.67 -10.91
CA ILE A 54 2.15 -5.76 -12.15
C ILE A 54 1.78 -4.53 -13.01
N PRO A 55 2.68 -3.98 -13.86
CA PRO A 55 3.96 -4.54 -14.30
C PRO A 55 5.21 -4.02 -13.58
N SER A 56 5.14 -3.15 -12.57
CA SER A 56 6.32 -2.37 -12.17
C SER A 56 6.89 -2.56 -10.75
N LEU A 57 6.26 -3.30 -9.80
CA LEU A 57 6.70 -3.33 -8.38
C LEU A 57 6.80 -1.93 -7.73
N LEU A 58 6.24 -0.91 -8.37
CA LEU A 58 6.31 0.46 -7.90
C LEU A 58 5.19 0.71 -6.91
N ALA A 59 5.46 1.64 -5.99
CA ALA A 59 4.41 2.16 -5.14
C ALA A 59 3.33 2.83 -6.01
N PHE A 60 2.08 2.66 -5.63
CA PHE A 60 0.95 3.31 -6.26
C PHE A 60 0.53 4.51 -5.41
N GLU A 61 0.60 5.70 -6.00
CA GLU A 61 0.24 6.95 -5.34
C GLU A 61 -1.18 7.35 -5.74
N ILE A 62 -2.05 7.55 -4.75
CA ILE A 62 -3.43 7.98 -4.93
C ILE A 62 -3.55 9.37 -4.29
N PRO A 63 -3.71 10.43 -5.09
CA PRO A 63 -3.98 11.76 -4.55
C PRO A 63 -5.27 11.77 -3.73
N TRP A 64 -5.27 12.46 -2.60
CA TRP A 64 -6.40 12.42 -1.66
C TRP A 64 -7.71 12.93 -2.30
N GLU A 65 -7.64 13.98 -3.11
CA GLU A 65 -8.76 14.60 -3.81
C GLU A 65 -9.48 13.70 -4.83
N LYS A 66 -8.85 12.58 -5.17
CA LYS A 66 -9.37 11.58 -6.10
C LYS A 66 -10.06 10.42 -5.40
N ILE A 67 -9.89 10.26 -4.09
CA ILE A 67 -10.51 9.18 -3.32
C ILE A 67 -12.00 9.49 -3.10
N GLU A 68 -12.86 8.64 -3.67
CA GLU A 68 -14.31 8.75 -3.54
C GLU A 68 -14.85 7.92 -2.38
N SER A 69 -14.28 6.73 -2.18
CA SER A 69 -14.64 5.88 -1.05
C SER A 69 -13.45 5.10 -0.51
N MET A 70 -13.51 4.83 0.80
CA MET A 70 -12.56 4.01 1.52
C MET A 70 -13.33 3.08 2.44
N THR A 71 -13.14 1.78 2.28
CA THR A 71 -13.75 0.75 3.15
C THR A 71 -12.69 -0.08 3.84
N TYR A 72 -12.91 -0.46 5.09
CA TYR A 72 -11.97 -1.28 5.87
C TYR A 72 -12.69 -2.43 6.57
N ILE A 73 -12.13 -3.63 6.47
CA ILE A 73 -12.71 -4.88 6.98
C ILE A 73 -11.60 -5.72 7.64
N PRO A 74 -11.83 -6.33 8.83
CA PRO A 74 -10.89 -7.26 9.43
C PRO A 74 -10.57 -8.43 8.50
N GLN A 75 -9.29 -8.78 8.38
CA GLN A 75 -8.84 -9.74 7.38
C GLN A 75 -9.35 -11.18 7.60
N ASN A 76 -9.60 -11.55 8.86
CA ASN A 76 -10.16 -12.85 9.24
C ASN A 76 -11.65 -13.02 8.90
N VAL A 77 -12.38 -11.93 8.61
CA VAL A 77 -13.80 -11.96 8.24
C VAL A 77 -13.97 -12.22 6.74
N GLU A 78 -12.91 -12.03 5.95
CA GLU A 78 -12.99 -11.95 4.51
C GLU A 78 -12.29 -13.14 3.83
N GLU A 79 -13.06 -14.21 3.60
CA GLU A 79 -12.53 -15.51 3.12
C GLU A 79 -11.89 -15.48 1.70
N LYS A 80 -12.02 -14.40 0.93
CA LYS A 80 -11.79 -14.43 -0.54
C LYS A 80 -10.97 -13.29 -1.10
N ILE A 81 -10.10 -12.65 -0.33
CA ILE A 81 -9.21 -11.64 -0.93
C ILE A 81 -8.01 -12.29 -1.61
N PRO A 82 -7.81 -12.08 -2.92
CA PRO A 82 -6.63 -12.58 -3.59
C PRO A 82 -5.39 -11.94 -2.98
N GLY A 83 -4.46 -12.76 -2.48
CA GLY A 83 -3.15 -12.30 -1.95
C GLY A 83 -2.33 -11.47 -2.94
N ARG A 84 -2.73 -11.46 -4.21
CA ARG A 84 -2.17 -10.66 -5.31
C ARG A 84 -3.14 -10.58 -6.49
N GLY A 85 -3.13 -9.47 -7.23
CA GLY A 85 -3.82 -9.34 -8.52
C GLY A 85 -5.27 -8.84 -8.41
N LEU A 86 -6.05 -9.07 -9.46
CA LEU A 86 -7.45 -8.66 -9.54
C LEU A 86 -8.35 -9.60 -8.73
N ASP A 87 -9.27 -9.03 -7.95
CA ASP A 87 -10.38 -9.79 -7.36
C ASP A 87 -11.58 -9.89 -8.32
N GLY A 88 -12.62 -10.62 -7.89
CA GLY A 88 -13.85 -10.79 -8.65
C GLY A 88 -14.67 -9.50 -8.86
N GLU A 89 -14.36 -8.42 -8.13
CA GLU A 89 -14.98 -7.09 -8.29
C GLU A 89 -14.18 -6.18 -9.22
N GLY A 90 -13.07 -6.67 -9.79
CA GLY A 90 -12.17 -5.89 -10.64
C GLY A 90 -11.24 -4.96 -9.86
N ARG A 91 -11.07 -5.18 -8.55
CA ARG A 91 -10.21 -4.37 -7.68
C ARG A 91 -8.81 -4.97 -7.67
N TRP A 92 -7.80 -4.13 -7.93
CA TRP A 92 -6.42 -4.58 -7.95
C TRP A 92 -5.86 -4.61 -6.53
N TRP A 93 -5.32 -5.75 -6.11
CA TRP A 93 -4.75 -5.92 -4.78
C TRP A 93 -3.23 -5.76 -4.76
N ALA A 94 -2.77 -4.93 -3.83
CA ALA A 94 -1.39 -4.90 -3.40
C ALA A 94 -0.99 -6.27 -2.83
N THR A 95 0.28 -6.62 -3.02
CA THR A 95 0.87 -7.86 -2.51
C THR A 95 0.91 -7.82 -1.00
N ASP A 96 0.18 -8.74 -0.39
CA ASP A 96 0.15 -8.94 1.06
C ASP A 96 0.98 -10.18 1.42
N VAL A 97 2.22 -9.95 1.83
CA VAL A 97 3.14 -11.02 2.26
C VAL A 97 2.81 -11.58 3.65
N LEU A 98 1.94 -10.91 4.42
CA LEU A 98 1.56 -11.31 5.79
C LEU A 98 0.25 -12.11 5.81
N ARG A 99 -0.48 -12.16 4.69
CA ARG A 99 -1.73 -12.93 4.52
C ARG A 99 -1.70 -14.42 4.94
N PRO A 100 -0.57 -15.16 4.92
CA PRO A 100 -0.55 -16.54 5.44
C PRO A 100 -0.17 -16.67 6.93
N HIS A 101 0.10 -15.58 7.65
CA HIS A 101 0.52 -15.61 9.07
C HIS A 101 -0.61 -15.11 9.99
N GLU A 102 -1.50 -16.03 10.33
CA GLU A 102 -2.91 -15.76 10.60
C GLU A 102 -3.32 -15.47 12.06
N ARG A 103 -2.44 -15.20 13.03
CA ARG A 103 -2.88 -15.27 14.45
C ARG A 103 -2.54 -14.15 15.43
N GLU A 104 -1.64 -13.22 15.12
CA GLU A 104 -1.22 -12.23 16.13
C GLU A 104 -1.31 -10.76 15.71
N LEU A 105 -1.66 -10.48 14.44
CA LEU A 105 -1.75 -9.10 13.95
C LEU A 105 -3.20 -8.75 13.63
N HIS A 106 -3.68 -7.61 14.16
CA HIS A 106 -4.98 -7.01 13.82
C HIS A 106 -4.94 -6.42 12.40
N LEU A 107 -4.79 -7.28 11.40
CA LEU A 107 -4.72 -6.87 10.00
C LEU A 107 -6.10 -6.51 9.45
N TYR A 108 -6.14 -5.44 8.67
CA TYR A 108 -7.34 -4.96 8.00
C TYR A 108 -7.10 -4.86 6.51
N ASN A 109 -8.09 -5.32 5.75
CA ASN A 109 -8.19 -5.12 4.33
C ASN A 109 -8.83 -3.76 4.08
N VAL A 110 -8.10 -2.86 3.42
CA VAL A 110 -8.58 -1.55 3.01
C VAL A 110 -8.82 -1.56 1.51
N ARG A 111 -10.03 -1.16 1.10
CA ARG A 111 -10.44 -1.02 -0.30
C ARG A 111 -10.67 0.46 -0.58
N ILE A 112 -10.15 0.94 -1.70
CA ILE A 112 -10.29 2.32 -2.16
C ILE A 112 -10.90 2.33 -3.56
N GLU A 113 -11.83 3.24 -3.75
CA GLU A 113 -12.31 3.64 -5.07
C GLU A 113 -11.94 5.10 -5.30
N ALA A 114 -11.27 5.35 -6.42
CA ALA A 114 -10.77 6.66 -6.79
C ALA A 114 -11.06 6.95 -8.26
N ARG A 115 -11.40 8.20 -8.55
CA ARG A 115 -11.65 8.69 -9.91
C ARG A 115 -10.36 9.14 -10.58
N ASP A 116 -10.31 9.07 -11.91
CA ASP A 116 -9.20 9.60 -12.71
C ASP A 116 -7.81 9.10 -12.25
N VAL A 117 -7.75 7.85 -11.77
CA VAL A 117 -6.54 7.10 -11.45
C VAL A 117 -6.63 5.70 -12.03
N GLU A 118 -5.49 5.13 -12.38
CA GLU A 118 -5.40 3.76 -12.86
C GLU A 118 -4.44 2.95 -11.97
N PRO A 119 -4.92 1.91 -11.26
CA PRO A 119 -6.30 1.40 -11.27
C PRO A 119 -7.30 2.26 -10.47
N PRO A 120 -8.58 2.33 -10.90
CA PRO A 120 -9.62 3.08 -10.19
C PRO A 120 -10.10 2.39 -8.90
N LYS A 121 -9.92 1.07 -8.82
CA LYS A 121 -10.27 0.25 -7.66
C LYS A 121 -9.02 -0.45 -7.15
N SER A 122 -8.69 -0.18 -5.89
CA SER A 122 -7.47 -0.64 -5.25
C SER A 122 -7.74 -1.30 -3.90
N GLY A 123 -6.98 -2.33 -3.55
CA GLY A 123 -7.06 -3.03 -2.28
C GLY A 123 -5.69 -3.25 -1.67
N PHE A 124 -5.54 -3.08 -0.37
CA PHE A 124 -4.28 -3.29 0.35
C PHE A 124 -4.53 -3.64 1.81
N THR A 125 -3.48 -4.08 2.50
CA THR A 125 -3.53 -4.47 3.91
C THR A 125 -2.96 -3.34 4.77
N VAL A 126 -3.53 -3.13 5.96
CA VAL A 126 -3.07 -2.21 7.00
C VAL A 126 -2.93 -2.96 8.32
N ILE A 127 -1.88 -2.67 9.08
CA ILE A 127 -1.59 -3.38 10.35
C ILE A 127 -2.29 -2.73 11.55
N TYR A 128 -2.40 -1.39 11.57
CA TYR A 128 -2.99 -0.64 12.68
C TYR A 128 -4.06 0.30 12.17
N ILE A 129 -5.29 -0.20 12.02
CA ILE A 129 -6.38 0.55 11.40
C ILE A 129 -6.66 1.87 12.10
N ASP A 130 -6.61 1.93 13.44
CA ASP A 130 -6.94 3.15 14.18
C ASP A 130 -5.95 4.27 13.92
N GLN A 131 -4.65 3.94 13.87
CA GLN A 131 -3.60 4.91 13.57
C GLN A 131 -3.69 5.37 12.12
N PHE A 132 -3.93 4.43 11.20
CA PHE A 132 -4.14 4.71 9.79
C PHE A 132 -5.33 5.66 9.58
N LEU A 133 -6.49 5.35 10.17
CA LEU A 133 -7.69 6.17 10.04
C LEU A 133 -7.51 7.56 10.67
N LYS A 134 -6.85 7.66 11.82
CA LYS A 134 -6.50 8.94 12.45
C LYS A 134 -5.64 9.80 11.51
N ALA A 135 -4.66 9.20 10.85
CA ALA A 135 -3.80 9.88 9.89
C ALA A 135 -4.55 10.29 8.60
N CYS A 136 -5.44 9.45 8.08
CA CYS A 136 -6.22 9.74 6.85
C CYS A 136 -7.31 10.80 7.05
N ARG A 137 -7.93 10.87 8.23
CA ARG A 137 -9.19 11.60 8.44
C ARG A 137 -9.16 13.08 8.03
N HIS A 138 -8.02 13.74 8.19
CA HIS A 138 -7.86 15.16 7.85
C HIS A 138 -7.47 15.41 6.39
N LEU A 139 -7.12 14.37 5.66
CA LEU A 139 -6.67 14.44 4.27
C LEU A 139 -7.78 14.02 3.30
N LEU A 140 -8.65 13.11 3.75
CA LEU A 140 -9.76 12.64 2.94
C LEU A 140 -10.68 13.82 2.57
N PRO A 141 -11.12 13.90 1.30
CA PRO A 141 -12.11 14.89 0.89
C PRO A 141 -13.36 14.78 1.74
N TYR A 142 -14.03 15.91 1.99
CA TYR A 142 -15.31 15.91 2.71
C TYR A 142 -16.37 15.02 2.03
N SER A 143 -16.28 14.86 0.71
CA SER A 143 -17.16 14.00 -0.08
C SER A 143 -16.81 12.50 -0.01
N CYS A 144 -15.67 12.13 0.58
CA CYS A 144 -15.23 10.74 0.65
C CYS A 144 -16.13 9.93 1.59
N LYS A 145 -16.64 8.81 1.08
CA LYS A 145 -17.41 7.86 1.89
C LYS A 145 -16.46 6.92 2.63
N LEU A 146 -16.33 7.12 3.94
CA LEU A 146 -15.57 6.24 4.83
C LEU A 146 -16.54 5.27 5.54
N SER A 147 -16.35 3.97 5.38
CA SER A 147 -17.14 2.95 6.09
C SER A 147 -16.30 1.73 6.43
N GLY A 148 -16.72 0.94 7.42
CA GLY A 148 -15.98 -0.25 7.80
C GLY A 148 -16.45 -0.84 9.11
N CYS A 149 -15.84 -1.97 9.46
CA CYS A 149 -16.04 -2.65 10.72
C CYS A 149 -14.70 -2.66 11.46
N VAL A 150 -14.71 -2.37 12.75
CA VAL A 150 -13.58 -2.65 13.65
C VAL A 150 -13.89 -3.92 14.43
N TRP A 151 -12.86 -4.64 14.86
CA TRP A 151 -13.05 -5.75 15.80
C TRP A 151 -13.90 -5.26 16.99
N SER A 152 -15.04 -5.91 17.24
CA SER A 152 -15.74 -5.76 18.51
C SER A 152 -14.99 -6.59 19.55
N GLU A 153 -14.52 -5.94 20.61
CA GLU A 153 -14.00 -6.62 21.81
C GLU A 153 -15.02 -7.60 22.41
#